data_AF-A0A5E5P1B4-F1
#
_entry.id   AF-A0A5E5P1B4-F1
#
_cell.length_a   1.000
_cell.length_b   1.000
_cell.length_c   1.000
_cell.angle_alpha   90.00
_cell.angle_beta   90.00
_cell.angle_gamma   90.00
#
_symmetry.space_group_name_H-M   'P 1'
#
loop_
_entity.id
_entity.type
_entity.pdbx_description
1 polymer ?
#
loop_
_entity_poly.entity_id
_entity_poly.type
_entity_poly.pdbx_seq_one_letter_code
_entity_poly.pdbx_strand_id
1 'polypeptide(L)'
;MKRTTRRGTTAAGLTLLALALAGCGGGGGGNGSSSGTTSSNGTGSPGTTTSNGAALLAAYTPPAAIVAAVQTSYSGPAFSTYNSGLSSNCTTPSKVSGTVIVTPNAAVFSAGASLKAQELAADLLEQAIPQIRTTMGLPSTGVAFDGTNKIQVCVDPSLGQSAGETGTSLVGQTGTGVGPVMQVMSADAVSFDQRYPGATSYTAPVGQSYADLFVHEGTHAAIYSLTEPFLGTPTFYQEGMATTISHLPLASKASILAAVQASDLLSTSNANTDMGAAYSAYEATIGYITSSASGGLGFPMTSMPAFLATFKAQAEAACAQAIPNGLIPTASQTVGLPAGQYNVCASGPGVVDPRLNTAFDAAWNATFKDTGGGPLYLHSADSANSLESTLYQRLNSFL
;
A
#
# COMPACT_ATOMS: atom_id res chain seq x y z
N MET A 1 3.39 54.08 -19.81
CA MET A 1 4.51 53.21 -19.39
C MET A 1 4.24 51.79 -19.87
N LYS A 2 5.29 51.11 -20.35
CA LYS A 2 5.26 49.94 -21.24
C LYS A 2 4.64 48.70 -20.60
N ARG A 3 3.71 48.07 -21.33
CA ARG A 3 3.36 46.63 -21.24
C ARG A 3 4.57 45.79 -21.59
N THR A 4 4.82 44.73 -20.82
CA THR A 4 5.63 43.60 -21.30
C THR A 4 4.92 42.30 -20.95
N THR A 5 4.29 41.71 -21.96
CA THR A 5 3.90 40.31 -22.04
C THR A 5 5.15 39.47 -22.33
N ARG A 6 5.24 38.28 -21.73
CA ARG A 6 5.96 37.15 -22.35
C ARG A 6 5.06 35.92 -22.36
N ARG A 7 4.60 35.59 -23.57
CA ARG A 7 4.21 34.24 -23.99
C ARG A 7 5.50 33.46 -24.30
N GLY A 8 5.52 32.19 -23.95
CA GLY A 8 6.47 31.19 -24.45
C GLY A 8 5.75 29.86 -24.59
N THR A 9 5.27 29.59 -25.81
CA THR A 9 4.62 28.35 -26.25
C THR A 9 5.65 27.32 -26.70
N THR A 10 5.53 26.10 -26.15
CA THR A 10 5.64 24.75 -26.76
C THR A 10 6.41 24.53 -28.08
N ALA A 11 7.26 23.50 -28.10
CA ALA A 11 7.35 22.44 -29.13
C ALA A 11 8.30 21.34 -28.58
N ALA A 12 7.81 20.13 -28.31
CA ALA A 12 7.63 19.01 -29.23
C ALA A 12 8.91 18.18 -29.43
N GLY A 13 8.90 16.98 -28.85
CA GLY A 13 9.82 15.88 -29.16
C GLY A 13 8.99 14.61 -29.31
N LEU A 14 8.31 14.49 -30.46
CA LEU A 14 7.71 13.25 -30.94
C LEU A 14 8.84 12.28 -31.29
N THR A 15 8.79 11.06 -30.77
CA THR A 15 9.35 9.90 -31.49
C THR A 15 8.27 8.84 -31.56
N LEU A 16 7.73 8.67 -32.77
CA LEU A 16 6.89 7.56 -33.20
C LEU A 16 7.79 6.38 -33.54
N LEU A 17 7.52 5.21 -32.96
CA LEU A 17 7.62 3.96 -33.70
C LEU A 17 6.50 3.02 -33.23
N ALA A 18 5.81 2.45 -34.21
CA ALA A 18 4.52 1.80 -34.09
C ALA A 18 4.61 0.30 -34.41
N LEU A 19 3.62 -0.45 -33.90
CA LEU A 19 3.14 -1.81 -34.29
C LEU A 19 4.11 -2.99 -34.04
N ALA A 20 3.71 -4.16 -33.55
CA ALA A 20 2.40 -4.83 -33.60
C ALA A 20 2.12 -5.76 -32.40
N LEU A 21 0.82 -5.89 -32.08
CA LEU A 21 0.15 -6.79 -31.15
C LEU A 21 0.13 -8.27 -31.61
N ALA A 22 0.07 -9.19 -30.63
CA ALA A 22 -0.88 -10.31 -30.47
C ALA A 22 -0.19 -11.52 -29.80
N GLY A 23 -0.76 -12.24 -28.84
CA GLY A 23 -2.13 -12.23 -28.32
C GLY A 23 -2.30 -13.03 -27.02
N CYS A 24 -3.37 -12.67 -26.33
CA CYS A 24 -3.98 -13.27 -25.14
C CYS A 24 -4.78 -14.54 -25.51
N GLY A 25 -5.03 -15.45 -24.55
CA GLY A 25 -6.22 -16.32 -24.59
C GLY A 25 -6.06 -17.70 -23.99
N GLY A 26 -6.92 -18.03 -23.01
CA GLY A 26 -7.15 -19.38 -22.54
C GLY A 26 -8.19 -20.17 -23.36
N GLY A 27 -8.32 -21.47 -23.04
CA GLY A 27 -9.55 -22.25 -23.17
C GLY A 27 -9.61 -23.37 -24.24
N GLY A 28 -9.53 -24.63 -23.78
CA GLY A 28 -10.45 -25.71 -24.19
C GLY A 28 -10.04 -26.75 -25.24
N GLY A 29 -9.70 -27.97 -24.78
CA GLY A 29 -10.12 -29.26 -25.35
C GLY A 29 -9.30 -29.92 -26.48
N GLY A 30 -8.73 -31.11 -26.22
CA GLY A 30 -8.31 -32.03 -27.28
C GLY A 30 -7.20 -33.03 -26.90
N ASN A 31 -7.56 -34.30 -26.87
CA ASN A 31 -6.77 -35.48 -26.52
C ASN A 31 -5.52 -35.68 -27.43
N GLY A 32 -4.40 -36.16 -26.87
CA GLY A 32 -3.25 -36.58 -27.69
C GLY A 32 -2.03 -37.03 -26.88
N SER A 33 -2.02 -38.31 -26.50
CA SER A 33 -0.85 -38.99 -25.93
C SER A 33 0.38 -38.88 -26.84
N SER A 34 1.55 -38.58 -26.28
CA SER A 34 2.79 -39.31 -26.63
C SER A 34 3.92 -39.00 -25.65
N SER A 35 4.54 -40.08 -25.21
CA SER A 35 5.77 -40.19 -24.43
C SER A 35 6.97 -39.56 -25.14
N GLY A 36 7.84 -38.89 -24.39
CA GLY A 36 9.12 -38.39 -24.90
C GLY A 36 10.09 -38.08 -23.78
N THR A 37 10.65 -39.12 -23.17
CA THR A 37 11.80 -39.10 -22.28
C THR A 37 13.04 -38.60 -23.03
N THR A 38 13.64 -37.50 -22.57
CA THR A 38 15.08 -37.26 -22.80
C THR A 38 15.70 -36.57 -21.59
N SER A 39 16.37 -37.40 -20.80
CA SER A 39 17.40 -37.05 -19.84
C SER A 39 18.60 -36.39 -20.54
N SER A 40 19.01 -35.21 -20.09
CA SER A 40 20.37 -34.72 -20.31
C SER A 40 20.86 -34.02 -19.05
N ASN A 41 21.71 -34.72 -18.31
CA ASN A 41 22.62 -34.17 -17.31
C ASN A 41 23.53 -33.14 -17.99
N GLY A 42 23.26 -31.86 -17.75
CA GLY A 42 24.19 -30.77 -18.02
C GLY A 42 24.47 -30.05 -16.72
N THR A 43 25.64 -30.32 -16.12
CA THR A 43 26.20 -29.52 -15.03
C THR A 43 26.57 -28.14 -15.57
N GLY A 44 25.57 -27.27 -15.68
CA GLY A 44 25.77 -25.84 -15.89
C GLY A 44 26.38 -25.24 -14.64
N SER A 45 27.54 -24.60 -14.79
CA SER A 45 28.10 -23.71 -13.78
C SER A 45 27.01 -22.71 -13.34
N PRO A 46 26.72 -22.53 -12.04
CA PRO A 46 25.81 -21.47 -11.63
C PRO A 46 26.54 -20.16 -11.88
N GLY A 47 26.32 -19.55 -13.04
CA GLY A 47 26.67 -18.17 -13.25
C GLY A 47 25.93 -17.37 -12.19
N THR A 48 26.66 -16.86 -11.21
CA THR A 48 26.16 -15.93 -10.21
C THR A 48 25.88 -14.60 -10.90
N THR A 49 24.79 -14.52 -11.67
CA THR A 49 24.22 -13.24 -12.04
C THR A 49 23.73 -12.61 -10.75
N THR A 50 24.56 -11.74 -10.19
CA THR A 50 24.23 -10.96 -9.00
C THR A 50 23.12 -10.00 -9.43
N SER A 51 21.96 -10.01 -8.76
CA SER A 51 20.87 -9.11 -9.14
C SER A 51 21.32 -7.65 -9.02
N ASN A 52 20.72 -6.71 -9.78
CA ASN A 52 21.01 -5.29 -9.62
C ASN A 52 20.73 -4.86 -8.17
N GLY A 53 19.68 -5.42 -7.56
CA GLY A 53 19.37 -5.23 -6.14
C GLY A 53 20.53 -5.60 -5.22
N ALA A 54 21.15 -6.76 -5.41
CA ALA A 54 22.32 -7.18 -4.62
C ALA A 54 23.57 -6.32 -4.90
N ALA A 55 23.77 -5.87 -6.14
CA ALA A 55 24.88 -4.98 -6.49
C ALA A 55 24.72 -3.58 -5.86
N LEU A 56 23.51 -3.00 -5.92
CA LEU A 56 23.16 -1.76 -5.24
C LEU A 56 23.31 -1.90 -3.72
N LEU A 57 22.95 -3.07 -3.17
CA LEU A 57 23.05 -3.31 -1.73
C LEU A 57 24.50 -3.40 -1.29
N ALA A 58 25.37 -4.00 -2.11
CA ALA A 58 26.80 -4.02 -1.88
C ALA A 58 27.40 -2.60 -1.86
N ALA A 59 26.95 -1.71 -2.74
CA ALA A 59 27.40 -0.32 -2.81
C ALA A 59 26.79 0.59 -1.72
N TYR A 60 25.61 0.27 -1.20
CA TYR A 60 24.95 1.02 -0.14
C TYR A 60 25.80 1.05 1.15
N THR A 61 25.90 2.22 1.78
CA THR A 61 26.56 2.37 3.08
C THR A 61 25.51 2.79 4.10
N PRO A 62 25.13 1.90 5.05
CA PRO A 62 24.12 2.23 6.04
C PRO A 62 24.51 3.45 6.88
N PRO A 63 23.58 4.37 7.15
CA PRO A 63 23.81 5.47 8.09
C PRO A 63 24.20 4.95 9.48
N ALA A 64 25.09 5.66 10.17
CA ALA A 64 25.58 5.24 11.49
C ALA A 64 24.45 5.03 12.53
N ALA A 65 23.38 5.82 12.43
CA ALA A 65 22.21 5.67 13.30
C ALA A 65 21.47 4.34 13.08
N ILE A 66 21.44 3.83 11.84
CA ILE A 66 20.83 2.54 11.50
C ILE A 66 21.71 1.39 11.99
N VAL A 67 23.02 1.47 11.77
CA VAL A 67 23.98 0.46 12.29
C VAL A 67 23.92 0.36 13.81
N ALA A 68 23.82 1.50 14.51
CA ALA A 68 23.70 1.54 15.97
C ALA A 68 22.35 0.98 16.48
N ALA A 69 21.34 0.89 15.62
CA ALA A 69 20.02 0.36 15.95
C ALA A 69 19.91 -1.18 15.82
N VAL A 70 20.97 -1.86 15.35
CA VAL A 70 21.01 -3.32 15.20
C VAL A 70 21.08 -3.99 16.58
N GLN A 71 20.20 -4.95 16.83
CA GLN A 71 20.16 -5.74 18.07
C GLN A 71 20.26 -7.23 17.75
N THR A 72 21.37 -7.89 18.13
CA THR A 72 21.67 -9.30 17.79
C THR A 72 21.13 -10.35 18.77
N SER A 73 20.30 -9.93 19.73
CA SER A 73 19.61 -10.80 20.69
C SER A 73 18.35 -10.08 21.16
N TYR A 74 17.54 -9.66 20.18
CA TYR A 74 16.38 -8.83 20.44
C TYR A 74 15.39 -9.55 21.38
N SER A 75 15.08 -8.90 22.51
CA SER A 75 14.21 -9.43 23.55
C SER A 75 12.83 -8.77 23.60
N GLY A 76 12.55 -7.87 22.64
CA GLY A 76 11.23 -7.25 22.52
C GLY A 76 10.19 -8.18 21.89
N PRO A 77 8.96 -7.69 21.68
CA PRO A 77 7.89 -8.50 21.09
C PRO A 77 8.27 -9.01 19.71
N ALA A 78 7.97 -10.29 19.43
CA ALA A 78 8.12 -10.86 18.10
C ALA A 78 7.18 -10.18 17.09
N PHE A 79 7.49 -10.32 15.80
CA PHE A 79 6.62 -9.87 14.73
C PHE A 79 5.25 -10.57 14.84
N SER A 80 4.18 -9.77 14.94
CA SER A 80 2.82 -10.29 15.11
C SER A 80 1.85 -9.52 14.23
N THR A 81 1.16 -10.24 13.34
CA THR A 81 0.12 -9.67 12.49
C THR A 81 -1.23 -9.56 13.19
N TYR A 82 -1.37 -10.06 14.43
CA TYR A 82 -2.62 -10.05 15.19
C TYR A 82 -3.83 -10.52 14.35
N ASN A 83 -4.83 -9.65 14.15
CA ASN A 83 -6.03 -9.91 13.35
C ASN A 83 -5.90 -9.42 11.90
N SER A 84 -4.72 -8.98 11.47
CA SER A 84 -4.49 -8.58 10.09
C SER A 84 -4.69 -9.75 9.14
N GLY A 85 -5.20 -9.44 7.94
CA GLY A 85 -5.16 -10.36 6.79
C GLY A 85 -3.77 -10.60 6.20
N LEU A 86 -2.73 -9.93 6.71
CA LEU A 86 -1.35 -10.05 6.26
C LEU A 86 -0.81 -11.47 6.51
N SER A 87 -0.44 -12.16 5.43
CA SER A 87 0.28 -13.44 5.49
C SER A 87 1.78 -13.19 5.41
N SER A 88 2.45 -13.11 6.56
CA SER A 88 3.88 -12.76 6.64
C SER A 88 4.74 -13.92 7.12
N ASN A 89 5.87 -14.15 6.44
CA ASN A 89 6.85 -15.15 6.86
C ASN A 89 7.51 -14.80 8.20
N CYS A 90 7.55 -13.51 8.60
CA CYS A 90 8.08 -13.15 9.91
C CYS A 90 7.15 -13.52 11.08
N THR A 91 5.95 -14.02 10.84
CA THR A 91 5.13 -14.63 11.90
C THR A 91 5.62 -16.04 12.26
N THR A 92 6.46 -16.65 11.42
CA THR A 92 6.95 -18.02 11.61
C THR A 92 8.28 -17.99 12.39
N PRO A 93 8.33 -18.43 13.66
CA PRO A 93 9.53 -18.28 14.49
C PRO A 93 10.78 -18.96 13.91
N SER A 94 10.64 -20.04 13.15
CA SER A 94 11.75 -20.74 12.52
C SER A 94 12.34 -20.02 11.29
N LYS A 95 11.67 -18.99 10.77
CA LYS A 95 12.12 -18.19 9.63
C LYS A 95 12.67 -16.83 10.04
N VAL A 96 12.37 -16.38 11.26
CA VAL A 96 12.72 -15.04 11.75
C VAL A 96 14.12 -15.01 12.34
N SER A 97 14.93 -14.06 11.88
CA SER A 97 16.24 -13.77 12.49
C SER A 97 16.09 -13.26 13.94
N GLY A 98 16.97 -13.70 14.85
CA GLY A 98 17.10 -13.12 16.19
C GLY A 98 17.77 -11.74 16.20
N THR A 99 18.27 -11.29 15.05
CA THR A 99 18.76 -9.91 14.84
C THR A 99 17.63 -9.05 14.30
N VAL A 100 17.34 -7.95 14.98
CA VAL A 100 16.28 -6.98 14.63
C VAL A 100 16.88 -5.58 14.62
N ILE A 101 16.47 -4.73 13.68
CA ILE A 101 16.85 -3.32 13.67
C ILE A 101 15.73 -2.51 14.32
N VAL A 102 16.03 -1.84 15.42
CA VAL A 102 15.04 -1.08 16.20
C VAL A 102 15.37 0.40 16.13
N THR A 103 14.81 1.07 15.13
CA THR A 103 14.93 2.51 14.91
C THR A 103 13.90 3.27 15.76
N PRO A 104 13.87 4.63 15.77
CA PRO A 104 12.83 5.37 16.47
C PRO A 104 11.41 5.00 16.04
N ASN A 105 11.17 4.73 14.75
CA ASN A 105 9.82 4.50 14.24
C ASN A 105 9.51 3.04 13.86
N ALA A 106 10.50 2.16 13.75
CA ALA A 106 10.30 0.81 13.23
C ALA A 106 11.04 -0.27 14.03
N ALA A 107 10.53 -1.50 13.96
CA ALA A 107 11.22 -2.72 14.31
C ALA A 107 11.28 -3.62 13.07
N VAL A 108 12.47 -3.77 12.49
CA VAL A 108 12.67 -4.48 11.22
C VAL A 108 13.20 -5.89 11.50
N PHE A 109 12.37 -6.87 11.19
CA PHE A 109 12.64 -8.29 11.24
C PHE A 109 13.01 -8.80 9.85
N SER A 110 13.75 -9.91 9.80
CA SER A 110 14.08 -10.61 8.54
C SER A 110 13.54 -12.02 8.54
N ALA A 111 12.92 -12.41 7.42
CA ALA A 111 12.53 -13.78 7.10
C ALA A 111 13.60 -14.53 6.27
N GLY A 112 14.89 -14.16 6.42
CA GLY A 112 16.01 -14.73 5.66
C GLY A 112 16.74 -13.73 4.75
N ALA A 113 16.34 -12.46 4.74
CA ALA A 113 17.08 -11.37 4.13
C ALA A 113 18.40 -11.08 4.88
N SER A 114 19.41 -10.54 4.16
CA SER A 114 20.67 -10.13 4.78
C SER A 114 20.49 -9.02 5.81
N LEU A 115 21.45 -8.86 6.73
CA LEU A 115 21.47 -7.73 7.66
C LEU A 115 21.45 -6.39 6.91
N LYS A 116 22.22 -6.29 5.82
CA LYS A 116 22.31 -5.06 5.03
C LYS A 116 20.99 -4.70 4.36
N ALA A 117 20.20 -5.69 3.93
CA ALA A 117 18.86 -5.47 3.41
C ALA A 117 17.89 -4.97 4.49
N GLN A 118 18.01 -5.48 5.72
CA GLN A 118 17.25 -4.94 6.86
C GLN A 118 17.65 -3.48 7.15
N GLU A 119 18.95 -3.17 7.13
CA GLU A 119 19.46 -1.81 7.36
C GLU A 119 18.94 -0.84 6.29
N LEU A 120 18.93 -1.26 5.02
CA LEU A 120 18.34 -0.48 3.94
C LEU A 120 16.83 -0.28 4.14
N ALA A 121 16.09 -1.33 4.49
CA ALA A 121 14.65 -1.24 4.72
C ALA A 121 14.31 -0.29 5.89
N ALA A 122 15.10 -0.35 6.97
CA ALA A 122 14.98 0.55 8.10
C ALA A 122 15.24 2.01 7.70
N ASP A 123 16.30 2.26 6.94
CA ASP A 123 16.65 3.60 6.45
C ASP A 123 15.55 4.18 5.53
N LEU A 124 15.10 3.40 4.54
CA LEU A 124 14.07 3.85 3.59
C LEU A 124 12.73 4.13 4.30
N LEU A 125 12.34 3.33 5.29
CA LEU A 125 11.13 3.61 6.07
C LEU A 125 11.29 4.87 6.94
N GLU A 126 12.44 5.07 7.59
CA GLU A 126 12.73 6.29 8.36
C GLU A 126 12.74 7.55 7.47
N GLN A 127 13.07 7.43 6.19
CA GLN A 127 12.95 8.52 5.20
C GLN A 127 11.51 8.71 4.72
N ALA A 128 10.74 7.64 4.54
CA ALA A 128 9.35 7.70 4.09
C ALA A 128 8.42 8.36 5.11
N ILE A 129 8.63 8.13 6.41
CA ILE A 129 7.74 8.63 7.48
C ILE A 129 7.62 10.17 7.50
N PRO A 130 8.71 10.95 7.48
CA PRO A 130 8.63 12.41 7.37
C PRO A 130 7.91 12.90 6.11
N GLN A 131 8.10 12.23 4.97
CA GLN A 131 7.39 12.54 3.73
C GLN A 131 5.89 12.33 3.90
N ILE A 132 5.47 11.15 4.38
CA ILE A 132 4.05 10.82 4.60
C ILE A 132 3.42 11.79 5.61
N ARG A 133 4.12 12.08 6.72
CA ARG A 133 3.66 13.04 7.73
C ARG A 133 3.42 14.41 7.12
N THR A 134 4.36 14.89 6.31
CA THR A 134 4.24 16.20 5.66
C THR A 134 3.05 16.22 4.69
N THR A 135 2.91 15.20 3.85
CA THR A 135 1.85 15.12 2.84
C THR A 135 0.46 15.01 3.47
N MET A 136 0.31 14.22 4.53
CA MET A 136 -0.95 14.03 5.25
C MET A 136 -1.21 15.10 6.32
N GLY A 137 -0.26 16.01 6.59
CA GLY A 137 -0.40 17.01 7.65
C GLY A 137 -0.41 16.41 9.08
N LEU A 138 0.27 15.30 9.29
CA LEU A 138 0.41 14.65 10.59
C LEU A 138 1.48 15.33 11.46
N PRO A 139 1.48 15.12 12.79
CA PRO A 139 2.53 15.63 13.67
C PRO A 139 3.94 15.25 13.20
N SER A 140 4.86 16.20 13.20
CA SER A 140 6.24 16.01 12.74
C SER A 140 7.11 15.17 13.70
N THR A 141 6.64 14.96 14.93
CA THR A 141 7.33 14.21 16.00
C THR A 141 6.45 13.09 16.56
N GLY A 142 7.07 12.10 17.21
CA GLY A 142 6.40 10.93 17.78
C GLY A 142 6.94 9.63 17.19
N VAL A 143 6.58 8.49 17.78
CA VAL A 143 6.87 7.16 17.22
C VAL A 143 5.91 6.87 16.07
N ALA A 144 6.44 6.46 14.91
CA ALA A 144 5.71 6.11 13.69
C ALA A 144 4.64 7.13 13.27
N PHE A 145 3.34 6.82 13.41
CA PHE A 145 2.25 7.73 13.04
C PHE A 145 1.27 8.00 14.19
N ASP A 146 1.16 7.08 15.16
CA ASP A 146 0.27 7.22 16.32
C ASP A 146 0.97 7.81 17.57
N GLY A 147 2.27 8.08 17.48
CA GLY A 147 3.08 8.61 18.56
C GLY A 147 3.55 7.59 19.60
N THR A 148 3.11 6.32 19.48
CA THR A 148 3.28 5.29 20.52
C THR A 148 3.89 3.99 19.99
N ASN A 149 3.34 3.42 18.92
CA ASN A 149 3.71 2.09 18.45
C ASN A 149 4.66 2.18 17.25
N LYS A 150 5.73 1.37 17.26
CA LYS A 150 6.61 1.22 16.11
C LYS A 150 5.94 0.41 15.03
N ILE A 151 6.24 0.72 13.77
CA ILE A 151 5.84 -0.12 12.65
C ILE A 151 6.71 -1.38 12.68
N GLN A 152 6.08 -2.55 12.71
CA GLN A 152 6.83 -3.80 12.58
C GLN A 152 6.99 -4.11 11.10
N VAL A 153 8.22 -4.30 10.64
CA VAL A 153 8.50 -4.56 9.22
C VAL A 153 9.12 -5.94 9.09
N CYS A 154 8.59 -6.76 8.19
CA CYS A 154 9.19 -8.00 7.78
C CYS A 154 9.87 -7.82 6.43
N VAL A 155 11.18 -8.01 6.36
CA VAL A 155 11.93 -8.02 5.10
C VAL A 155 12.07 -9.45 4.62
N ASP A 156 11.52 -9.72 3.43
CA ASP A 156 11.32 -11.07 2.93
C ASP A 156 11.90 -11.24 1.50
N PRO A 157 12.93 -12.08 1.31
CA PRO A 157 13.54 -12.31 -0.01
C PRO A 157 12.69 -13.24 -0.91
N SER A 158 11.60 -13.83 -0.39
CA SER A 158 10.67 -14.66 -1.17
C SER A 158 9.53 -13.86 -1.80
N LEU A 159 9.27 -12.63 -1.35
CA LEU A 159 8.34 -11.72 -2.02
C LEU A 159 8.89 -11.27 -3.39
N GLY A 160 8.00 -10.79 -4.26
CA GLY A 160 8.39 -10.44 -5.62
C GLY A 160 8.64 -11.66 -6.54
N GLN A 161 8.69 -12.89 -6.02
CA GLN A 161 8.78 -14.09 -6.85
C GLN A 161 7.41 -14.36 -7.49
N SER A 162 7.34 -14.34 -8.83
CA SER A 162 6.17 -14.80 -9.56
C SER A 162 5.95 -16.29 -9.25
N ALA A 163 4.79 -16.62 -8.66
CA ALA A 163 4.31 -18.00 -8.65
C ALA A 163 3.71 -18.32 -10.02
N GLY A 164 4.57 -18.58 -11.02
CA GLY A 164 4.17 -19.04 -12.35
C GLY A 164 3.46 -18.00 -13.23
N GLU A 165 3.13 -18.41 -14.45
CA GLU A 165 2.68 -17.60 -15.60
C GLU A 165 1.31 -16.88 -15.42
N THR A 166 0.82 -16.75 -14.19
CA THR A 166 -0.39 -15.99 -13.81
C THR A 166 -0.19 -15.03 -12.62
N GLY A 167 1.05 -14.77 -12.17
CA GLY A 167 1.29 -14.08 -10.89
C GLY A 167 1.18 -12.54 -10.86
N THR A 168 0.34 -12.01 -9.97
CA THR A 168 0.36 -10.64 -9.42
C THR A 168 1.38 -10.56 -8.27
N SER A 169 2.66 -10.37 -8.58
CA SER A 169 3.68 -10.50 -7.53
C SER A 169 3.53 -9.41 -6.46
N LEU A 170 3.13 -9.82 -5.26
CA LEU A 170 3.07 -8.95 -4.08
C LEU A 170 4.51 -8.59 -3.69
N VAL A 171 4.82 -7.30 -3.75
CA VAL A 171 6.13 -6.74 -3.39
C VAL A 171 6.10 -6.01 -2.05
N GLY A 172 4.91 -5.69 -1.57
CA GLY A 172 4.62 -5.10 -0.28
C GLY A 172 3.21 -5.48 0.14
N GLN A 173 3.00 -5.56 1.45
CA GLN A 173 1.70 -5.69 2.07
C GLN A 173 1.75 -5.03 3.45
N THR A 174 0.68 -4.33 3.83
CA THR A 174 0.55 -3.69 5.14
C THR A 174 -0.76 -4.08 5.80
N GLY A 175 -0.75 -4.19 7.13
CA GLY A 175 -1.92 -4.53 7.92
C GLY A 175 -1.84 -4.02 9.35
N THR A 176 -2.80 -4.44 10.17
CA THR A 176 -2.92 -4.02 11.58
C THR A 176 -2.17 -4.92 12.56
N GLY A 177 -1.85 -4.38 13.73
CA GLY A 177 -1.25 -5.12 14.84
C GLY A 177 -1.40 -4.39 16.16
N VAL A 178 -0.45 -4.57 17.09
CA VAL A 178 -0.22 -3.59 18.17
C VAL A 178 0.65 -2.50 17.55
N GLY A 179 -0.01 -1.62 16.79
CA GLY A 179 0.58 -0.78 15.76
C GLY A 179 0.64 -1.46 14.38
N PRO A 180 0.89 -0.70 13.30
CA PRO A 180 0.91 -1.24 11.95
C PRO A 180 2.01 -2.28 11.73
N VAL A 181 1.73 -3.23 10.85
CA VAL A 181 2.69 -4.25 10.41
C VAL A 181 2.83 -4.22 8.90
N MET A 182 4.05 -4.39 8.41
CA MET A 182 4.38 -4.40 6.99
C MET A 182 5.19 -5.65 6.67
N GLN A 183 5.03 -6.17 5.46
CA GLN A 183 5.94 -7.12 4.85
C GLN A 183 6.37 -6.57 3.49
N VAL A 184 7.68 -6.49 3.26
CA VAL A 184 8.25 -5.92 2.04
C VAL A 184 9.26 -6.87 1.42
N MET A 185 9.31 -6.86 0.09
CA MET A 185 10.32 -7.54 -0.68
C MET A 185 11.71 -7.08 -0.29
N SER A 186 12.64 -8.02 -0.10
CA SER A 186 14.03 -7.69 0.19
C SER A 186 14.77 -7.14 -1.04
N ALA A 187 15.71 -6.21 -0.83
CA ALA A 187 16.58 -5.70 -1.90
C ALA A 187 17.55 -6.75 -2.46
N ASP A 188 17.85 -7.80 -1.68
CA ASP A 188 18.67 -8.95 -2.10
C ASP A 188 17.82 -10.12 -2.63
N ALA A 189 16.51 -9.93 -2.84
CA ALA A 189 15.66 -10.93 -3.44
C ALA A 189 16.11 -11.26 -4.88
N VAL A 190 16.04 -12.54 -5.23
CA VAL A 190 16.36 -13.03 -6.59
C VAL A 190 15.44 -12.42 -7.66
N SER A 191 14.23 -12.05 -7.26
CA SER A 191 13.20 -11.41 -8.09
C SER A 191 13.37 -9.89 -8.22
N PHE A 192 14.37 -9.27 -7.58
CA PHE A 192 14.51 -7.80 -7.57
C PHE A 192 14.53 -7.21 -8.98
N ASP A 193 15.29 -7.82 -9.89
CA ASP A 193 15.41 -7.35 -11.27
C ASP A 193 14.15 -7.58 -12.11
N GLN A 194 13.27 -8.50 -11.69
CA GLN A 194 11.95 -8.66 -12.33
C GLN A 194 11.03 -7.50 -11.97
N ARG A 195 11.12 -6.98 -10.73
CA ARG A 195 10.29 -5.87 -10.27
C ARG A 195 10.85 -4.50 -10.68
N TYR A 196 12.17 -4.34 -10.59
CA TYR A 196 12.90 -3.09 -10.83
C TYR A 196 13.93 -3.30 -11.96
N PRO A 197 13.48 -3.57 -13.20
CA PRO A 197 14.37 -3.90 -14.29
C PRO A 197 15.33 -2.74 -14.59
N GLY A 198 16.63 -3.04 -14.57
CA GLY A 198 17.68 -2.06 -14.87
C GLY A 198 17.88 -0.98 -13.81
N ALA A 199 17.40 -1.19 -12.57
CA ALA A 199 17.57 -0.23 -11.50
C ALA A 199 19.05 0.07 -11.22
N THR A 200 19.39 1.37 -11.21
CA THR A 200 20.72 1.88 -10.85
C THR A 200 20.69 2.69 -9.55
N SER A 201 19.53 2.82 -8.92
CA SER A 201 19.32 3.54 -7.66
C SER A 201 18.14 2.90 -6.91
N TYR A 202 18.16 3.00 -5.57
CA TYR A 202 16.99 2.67 -4.76
C TYR A 202 15.95 3.78 -4.72
N THR A 203 16.32 5.02 -5.04
CA THR A 203 15.47 6.22 -4.85
C THR A 203 15.10 6.90 -6.17
N ALA A 204 15.53 6.38 -7.32
CA ALA A 204 15.27 6.97 -8.62
C ALA A 204 14.99 5.91 -9.69
N PRO A 205 14.13 6.22 -10.69
CA PRO A 205 13.30 7.43 -10.77
C PRO A 205 12.15 7.38 -9.75
N VAL A 206 11.72 8.55 -9.26
CA VAL A 206 10.56 8.67 -8.37
C VAL A 206 9.31 8.10 -9.05
N GLY A 207 8.53 7.35 -8.29
CA GLY A 207 7.34 6.63 -8.73
C GLY A 207 7.59 5.21 -9.25
N GLN A 208 8.84 4.79 -9.40
CA GLN A 208 9.18 3.44 -9.90
C GLN A 208 10.35 2.80 -9.14
N SER A 209 10.86 3.49 -8.12
CA SER A 209 12.02 3.06 -7.36
C SER A 209 11.62 2.15 -6.21
N TYR A 210 12.61 1.45 -5.65
CA TYR A 210 12.41 0.61 -4.48
C TYR A 210 12.02 1.43 -3.23
N ALA A 211 12.47 2.68 -3.12
CA ALA A 211 12.10 3.59 -2.03
C ALA A 211 10.60 3.95 -2.06
N ASP A 212 10.00 4.04 -3.25
CA ASP A 212 8.57 4.36 -3.39
C ASP A 212 7.69 3.27 -2.76
N LEU A 213 8.15 2.02 -2.70
CA LEU A 213 7.48 0.93 -1.97
C LEU A 213 7.33 1.26 -0.48
N PHE A 214 8.35 1.84 0.16
CA PHE A 214 8.30 2.20 1.57
C PHE A 214 7.39 3.39 1.84
N VAL A 215 7.27 4.31 0.88
CA VAL A 215 6.29 5.39 0.93
C VAL A 215 4.87 4.84 0.76
N HIS A 216 4.65 3.90 -0.17
CA HIS A 216 3.37 3.26 -0.43
C HIS A 216 2.88 2.49 0.79
N GLU A 217 3.65 1.50 1.24
CA GLU A 217 3.31 0.66 2.39
C GLU A 217 3.31 1.47 3.71
N GLY A 218 4.20 2.47 3.83
CA GLY A 218 4.19 3.39 4.95
C GLY A 218 2.91 4.25 5.01
N THR A 219 2.31 4.57 3.87
CA THR A 219 1.02 5.29 3.82
C THR A 219 -0.11 4.41 4.35
N HIS A 220 -0.12 3.12 4.00
CA HIS A 220 -1.05 2.16 4.62
C HIS A 220 -0.86 2.12 6.13
N ALA A 221 0.39 2.09 6.62
CA ALA A 221 0.68 2.11 8.05
C ALA A 221 0.13 3.38 8.73
N ALA A 222 0.26 4.55 8.08
CA ALA A 222 -0.33 5.78 8.57
C ALA A 222 -1.86 5.70 8.65
N ILE A 223 -2.52 5.17 7.62
CA ILE A 223 -3.97 4.96 7.60
C ILE A 223 -4.38 4.04 8.76
N TYR A 224 -3.73 2.89 8.91
CA TYR A 224 -4.05 1.95 9.99
C TYR A 224 -3.82 2.56 11.38
N SER A 225 -2.73 3.28 11.61
CA SER A 225 -2.52 4.01 12.87
C SER A 225 -3.65 5.00 13.20
N LEU A 226 -4.23 5.64 12.18
CA LEU A 226 -5.33 6.59 12.36
C LEU A 226 -6.67 5.91 12.63
N THR A 227 -6.86 4.68 12.15
CA THR A 227 -8.14 3.96 12.25
C THR A 227 -8.14 2.84 13.28
N GLU A 228 -6.98 2.44 13.82
CA GLU A 228 -6.85 1.40 14.83
C GLU A 228 -7.81 1.64 16.01
N PRO A 229 -8.49 0.59 16.52
CA PRO A 229 -8.33 -0.84 16.17
C PRO A 229 -9.20 -1.29 14.99
N PHE A 230 -9.82 -0.36 14.26
CA PHE A 230 -10.77 -0.69 13.20
C PHE A 230 -10.08 -0.84 11.85
N LEU A 231 -10.40 -1.95 11.20
CA LEU A 231 -10.22 -2.15 9.76
C LEU A 231 -11.39 -1.49 9.00
N GLY A 232 -11.43 -1.65 7.68
CA GLY A 232 -12.62 -1.30 6.89
C GLY A 232 -12.55 0.01 6.12
N THR A 233 -11.37 0.63 6.03
CA THR A 233 -11.10 1.55 4.92
C THR A 233 -11.16 0.77 3.60
N PRO A 234 -11.92 1.20 2.58
CA PRO A 234 -12.04 0.48 1.33
C PRO A 234 -10.74 0.45 0.53
N THR A 235 -10.55 -0.58 -0.31
CA THR A 235 -9.36 -0.78 -1.14
C THR A 235 -9.04 0.45 -2.00
N PHE A 236 -10.04 1.06 -2.66
CA PHE A 236 -9.83 2.23 -3.50
C PHE A 236 -9.20 3.40 -2.73
N TYR A 237 -9.59 3.57 -1.46
CA TYR A 237 -9.11 4.65 -0.62
C TYR A 237 -7.69 4.35 -0.15
N GLN A 238 -7.45 3.14 0.37
CA GLN A 238 -6.13 2.71 0.84
C GLN A 238 -5.10 2.78 -0.29
N GLU A 239 -5.34 2.06 -1.39
CA GLU A 239 -4.40 1.98 -2.51
C GLU A 239 -4.32 3.29 -3.28
N GLY A 240 -5.42 4.03 -3.42
CA GLY A 240 -5.41 5.35 -4.04
C GLY A 240 -4.54 6.35 -3.26
N MET A 241 -4.66 6.38 -1.93
CA MET A 241 -3.84 7.23 -1.06
C MET A 241 -2.37 6.84 -1.13
N ALA A 242 -2.07 5.55 -0.99
CA ALA A 242 -0.69 5.04 -1.02
C ALA A 242 -0.01 5.30 -2.37
N THR A 243 -0.71 5.07 -3.49
CA THR A 243 -0.24 5.34 -4.85
C THR A 243 -0.02 6.83 -5.07
N THR A 244 -0.94 7.69 -4.59
CA THR A 244 -0.83 9.15 -4.69
C THR A 244 0.40 9.68 -3.94
N ILE A 245 0.64 9.23 -2.70
CA ILE A 245 1.75 9.74 -1.87
C ILE A 245 3.11 9.21 -2.33
N SER A 246 3.16 7.98 -2.85
CA SER A 246 4.36 7.36 -3.42
C SER A 246 4.67 7.82 -4.85
N HIS A 247 3.79 8.63 -5.45
CA HIS A 247 3.92 9.17 -6.80
C HIS A 247 4.09 8.10 -7.88
N LEU A 248 3.42 6.94 -7.74
CA LEU A 248 3.45 5.93 -8.80
C LEU A 248 2.94 6.51 -10.12
N PRO A 249 3.45 6.04 -11.28
CA PRO A 249 3.04 6.59 -12.55
C PRO A 249 1.57 6.27 -12.86
N LEU A 250 0.77 7.33 -13.02
CA LEU A 250 -0.58 7.21 -13.56
C LEU A 250 -0.56 6.62 -14.98
N ALA A 251 -1.43 5.64 -15.21
CA ALA A 251 -1.75 5.19 -16.56
C ALA A 251 -2.36 6.32 -17.40
N SER A 252 -2.45 6.09 -18.72
CA SER A 252 -3.11 7.04 -19.61
C SER A 252 -4.57 7.28 -19.23
N LYS A 253 -5.11 8.47 -19.51
CA LYS A 253 -6.55 8.77 -19.34
C LYS A 253 -7.44 7.68 -19.94
N ALA A 254 -7.11 7.20 -21.14
CA ALA A 254 -7.87 6.15 -21.80
C ALA A 254 -7.86 4.83 -21.01
N SER A 255 -6.72 4.44 -20.45
CA SER A 255 -6.57 3.23 -19.62
C SER A 255 -7.36 3.34 -18.31
N ILE A 256 -7.27 4.48 -17.63
CA ILE A 256 -8.01 4.74 -16.39
C ILE A 256 -9.52 4.66 -16.65
N LEU A 257 -10.00 5.36 -17.67
CA LEU A 257 -11.41 5.39 -18.02
C LEU A 257 -11.93 4.02 -18.49
N ALA A 258 -11.11 3.22 -19.17
CA ALA A 258 -11.46 1.85 -19.53
C ALA A 258 -11.60 0.94 -18.29
N ALA A 259 -10.73 1.09 -17.29
CA ALA A 259 -10.81 0.35 -16.03
C ALA A 259 -12.13 0.62 -15.28
N VAL A 260 -12.49 1.91 -15.21
CA VAL A 260 -13.75 2.35 -14.57
C VAL A 260 -14.98 1.87 -15.33
N GLN A 261 -14.93 1.77 -16.66
CA GLN A 261 -16.04 1.21 -17.43
C GLN A 261 -16.17 -0.30 -17.31
N ALA A 262 -15.04 -1.00 -17.16
CA ALA A 262 -15.01 -2.45 -17.13
C ALA A 262 -15.53 -3.04 -15.82
N SER A 263 -15.43 -2.30 -14.71
CA SER A 263 -15.81 -2.80 -13.39
C SER A 263 -16.24 -1.68 -12.45
N ASP A 264 -17.13 -2.01 -11.51
CA ASP A 264 -17.38 -1.16 -10.35
C ASP A 264 -16.19 -1.24 -9.40
N LEU A 265 -15.36 -0.21 -9.43
CA LEU A 265 -14.10 -0.14 -8.69
C LEU A 265 -14.28 0.35 -7.24
N LEU A 266 -15.41 0.99 -6.91
CA LEU A 266 -15.64 1.53 -5.56
C LEU A 266 -16.52 0.61 -4.70
N SER A 267 -17.19 -0.37 -5.31
CA SER A 267 -17.99 -1.33 -4.57
C SER A 267 -17.19 -2.09 -3.53
N THR A 268 -17.75 -2.19 -2.33
CA THR A 268 -17.21 -3.02 -1.23
C THR A 268 -17.23 -4.52 -1.57
N SER A 269 -17.98 -4.94 -2.59
CA SER A 269 -18.07 -6.32 -3.05
C SER A 269 -17.05 -6.68 -4.14
N ASN A 270 -16.31 -5.70 -4.67
CA ASN A 270 -15.40 -5.88 -5.79
C ASN A 270 -14.05 -5.19 -5.52
N ALA A 271 -13.31 -5.72 -4.55
CA ALA A 271 -11.94 -5.29 -4.29
C ALA A 271 -11.03 -5.71 -5.47
N ASN A 272 -10.85 -4.81 -6.43
CA ASN A 272 -9.97 -5.05 -7.57
C ASN A 272 -8.51 -4.79 -7.18
N THR A 273 -7.66 -5.81 -7.31
CA THR A 273 -6.25 -5.76 -6.94
C THR A 273 -5.31 -5.59 -8.15
N ASP A 274 -5.85 -5.23 -9.31
CA ASP A 274 -5.07 -4.90 -10.51
C ASP A 274 -4.22 -3.63 -10.28
N MET A 275 -2.92 -3.85 -10.04
CA MET A 275 -1.92 -2.82 -9.80
C MET A 275 -1.64 -1.91 -11.02
N GLY A 276 -2.15 -2.26 -12.21
CA GLY A 276 -2.04 -1.43 -13.39
C GLY A 276 -3.24 -0.50 -13.53
N ALA A 277 -4.36 -1.04 -13.99
CA ALA A 277 -5.50 -0.24 -14.42
C ALA A 277 -6.37 0.22 -13.24
N ALA A 278 -6.60 -0.65 -12.24
CA ALA A 278 -7.43 -0.30 -11.08
C ALA A 278 -6.71 0.68 -10.14
N TYR A 279 -5.43 0.46 -9.83
CA TYR A 279 -4.66 1.37 -8.96
C TYR A 279 -4.53 2.76 -9.56
N SER A 280 -4.31 2.87 -10.88
CA SER A 280 -4.31 4.17 -11.57
C SER A 280 -5.67 4.87 -11.47
N ALA A 281 -6.78 4.12 -11.50
CA ALA A 281 -8.11 4.68 -11.30
C ALA A 281 -8.35 5.10 -9.83
N TYR A 282 -7.81 4.35 -8.86
CA TYR A 282 -7.85 4.71 -7.44
C TYR A 282 -7.05 5.98 -7.16
N GLU A 283 -5.84 6.09 -7.68
CA GLU A 283 -5.03 7.31 -7.61
C GLU A 283 -5.74 8.49 -8.29
N ALA A 284 -6.29 8.31 -9.50
CA ALA A 284 -7.05 9.36 -10.17
C ALA A 284 -8.29 9.79 -9.37
N THR A 285 -8.92 8.86 -8.64
CA THR A 285 -10.06 9.16 -7.75
C THR A 285 -9.63 10.01 -6.56
N ILE A 286 -8.53 9.65 -5.89
CA ILE A 286 -7.95 10.45 -4.81
C ILE A 286 -7.44 11.80 -5.32
N GLY A 287 -6.83 11.84 -6.50
CA GLY A 287 -6.42 13.06 -7.19
C GLY A 287 -7.60 13.98 -7.50
N TYR A 288 -8.72 13.44 -7.98
CA TYR A 288 -9.95 14.21 -8.21
C TYR A 288 -10.46 14.84 -6.90
N ILE A 289 -10.45 14.10 -5.79
CA ILE A 289 -10.89 14.60 -4.49
C ILE A 289 -9.96 15.69 -3.97
N THR A 290 -8.65 15.48 -4.11
CA THR A 290 -7.64 16.29 -3.42
C THR A 290 -7.06 17.44 -4.20
N SER A 291 -7.14 17.39 -5.53
CA SER A 291 -6.61 18.42 -6.41
C SER A 291 -7.41 19.71 -6.32
N SER A 292 -6.70 20.84 -6.25
CA SER A 292 -7.26 22.19 -6.43
C SER A 292 -7.26 22.66 -7.89
N ALA A 293 -6.79 21.83 -8.82
CA ALA A 293 -6.87 22.11 -10.24
C ALA A 293 -8.32 22.11 -10.73
N SER A 294 -8.56 22.68 -11.92
CA SER A 294 -9.89 22.68 -12.53
C SER A 294 -10.42 21.25 -12.67
N GLY A 295 -11.65 21.03 -12.21
CA GLY A 295 -12.29 19.70 -12.21
C GLY A 295 -12.03 18.87 -10.95
N GLY A 296 -11.09 19.27 -10.08
CA GLY A 296 -10.90 18.67 -8.76
C GLY A 296 -11.83 19.27 -7.69
N LEU A 297 -11.99 18.57 -6.57
CA LEU A 297 -12.85 18.98 -5.45
C LEU A 297 -12.13 19.82 -4.39
N GLY A 298 -10.80 19.86 -4.40
CA GLY A 298 -10.01 20.74 -3.54
C GLY A 298 -9.98 20.35 -2.05
N PHE A 299 -10.21 19.09 -1.69
CA PHE A 299 -10.01 18.59 -0.32
C PHE A 299 -8.54 18.20 -0.10
N PRO A 300 -7.68 19.08 0.44
CA PRO A 300 -6.24 18.83 0.44
C PRO A 300 -5.88 17.53 1.17
N MET A 301 -4.78 16.88 0.79
CA MET A 301 -4.30 15.65 1.46
C MET A 301 -4.18 15.80 2.98
N THR A 302 -3.92 17.03 3.47
CA THR A 302 -3.85 17.36 4.90
C THR A 302 -5.20 17.28 5.63
N SER A 303 -6.34 17.15 4.94
CA SER A 303 -7.65 16.93 5.56
C SER A 303 -8.00 15.45 5.70
N MET A 304 -7.24 14.53 5.09
CA MET A 304 -7.51 13.09 5.15
C MET A 304 -7.44 12.50 6.57
N PRO A 305 -6.53 12.93 7.48
CA PRO A 305 -6.57 12.47 8.86
C PRO A 305 -7.85 12.83 9.61
N ALA A 306 -8.44 14.01 9.34
CA ALA A 306 -9.70 14.41 9.96
C ALA A 306 -10.88 13.57 9.45
N PHE A 307 -10.87 13.21 8.16
CA PHE A 307 -11.81 12.24 7.59
C PHE A 307 -11.68 10.87 8.27
N LEU A 308 -10.47 10.33 8.38
CA LEU A 308 -10.22 9.04 9.04
C LEU A 308 -10.59 9.06 10.53
N ALA A 309 -10.40 10.18 11.23
CA ALA A 309 -10.86 10.35 12.60
C ALA A 309 -12.40 10.32 12.70
N THR A 310 -13.10 10.88 11.72
CA THR A 310 -14.57 10.82 11.63
C THR A 310 -15.04 9.38 11.42
N PHE A 311 -14.38 8.64 10.51
CA PHE A 311 -14.62 7.21 10.34
C PHE A 311 -14.40 6.44 11.64
N LYS A 312 -13.24 6.62 12.30
CA LYS A 312 -12.91 5.94 13.56
C LYS A 312 -13.94 6.19 14.65
N ALA A 313 -14.41 7.42 14.82
CA ALA A 313 -15.44 7.74 15.79
C ALA A 313 -16.78 7.03 15.50
N GLN A 314 -17.16 6.92 14.23
CA GLN A 314 -18.37 6.17 13.84
C GLN A 314 -18.20 4.66 14.02
N ALA A 315 -17.02 4.12 13.70
CA ALA A 315 -16.69 2.73 13.92
C ALA A 315 -16.72 2.39 15.42
N GLU A 316 -16.15 3.25 16.28
CA GLU A 316 -16.19 3.07 17.73
C GLU A 316 -17.64 3.04 18.26
N ALA A 317 -18.48 3.98 17.82
CA ALA A 317 -19.88 4.00 18.22
C ALA A 317 -20.66 2.74 17.78
N ALA A 318 -20.32 2.16 16.62
CA ALA A 318 -20.98 0.96 16.09
C ALA A 318 -20.47 -0.36 16.69
N CYS A 319 -19.25 -0.36 17.23
CA CYS A 319 -18.49 -1.58 17.51
C CYS A 319 -18.02 -1.74 18.96
N ALA A 320 -18.10 -0.70 19.78
CA ALA A 320 -17.73 -0.79 21.19
C ALA A 320 -18.84 -1.49 22.02
N GLN A 321 -18.47 -2.53 22.76
CA GLN A 321 -19.34 -3.19 23.73
C GLN A 321 -18.65 -3.35 25.08
N ALA A 322 -19.40 -3.23 26.18
CA ALA A 322 -18.88 -3.50 27.52
C ALA A 322 -18.49 -4.98 27.69
N ILE A 323 -17.32 -5.25 28.27
CA ILE A 323 -16.84 -6.61 28.55
C ILE A 323 -17.73 -7.25 29.61
N PRO A 324 -18.43 -8.37 29.31
CA PRO A 324 -19.23 -9.09 30.29
C PRO A 324 -18.36 -9.66 31.42
N ASN A 325 -18.91 -9.70 32.64
CA ASN A 325 -18.24 -10.32 33.79
C ASN A 325 -17.82 -11.76 33.48
N GLY A 326 -16.55 -12.07 33.75
CA GLY A 326 -15.99 -13.41 33.52
C GLY A 326 -15.55 -13.67 32.07
N LEU A 327 -15.80 -12.76 31.13
CA LEU A 327 -15.19 -12.80 29.80
C LEU A 327 -13.81 -12.11 29.84
N ILE A 328 -12.81 -12.75 29.27
CA ILE A 328 -11.49 -12.14 29.03
C ILE A 328 -11.30 -12.13 27.51
N PRO A 329 -11.64 -11.02 26.81
CA PRO A 329 -11.44 -10.92 25.38
C PRO A 329 -9.95 -10.99 25.03
N THR A 330 -9.64 -11.39 23.80
CA THR A 330 -8.25 -11.36 23.32
C THR A 330 -7.74 -9.93 23.22
N ALA A 331 -6.42 -9.74 23.28
CA ALA A 331 -5.82 -8.41 23.13
C ALA A 331 -6.28 -7.72 21.83
N SER A 332 -6.37 -8.46 20.72
CA SER A 332 -6.86 -7.92 19.43
C SER A 332 -8.28 -7.34 19.49
N GLN A 333 -9.09 -7.75 20.46
CA GLN A 333 -10.45 -7.25 20.65
C GLN A 333 -10.50 -6.04 21.59
N THR A 334 -9.43 -5.71 22.32
CA THR A 334 -9.45 -4.63 23.32
C THR A 334 -8.42 -3.55 23.06
N VAL A 335 -7.43 -3.79 22.18
CA VAL A 335 -6.46 -2.80 21.73
C VAL A 335 -7.17 -1.56 21.22
N GLY A 336 -6.70 -0.37 21.62
CA GLY A 336 -7.21 0.91 21.16
C GLY A 336 -8.61 1.30 21.66
N LEU A 337 -9.31 0.45 22.42
CA LEU A 337 -10.61 0.76 23.01
C LEU A 337 -10.51 1.29 24.45
N PRO A 338 -11.55 2.01 24.94
CA PRO A 338 -11.66 2.37 26.34
C PRO A 338 -11.60 1.15 27.28
N ALA A 339 -11.00 1.34 28.46
CA ALA A 339 -10.90 0.28 29.46
C ALA A 339 -12.28 -0.31 29.82
N GLY A 340 -12.38 -1.63 29.83
CA GLY A 340 -13.64 -2.33 30.09
C GLY A 340 -14.54 -2.52 28.85
N GLN A 341 -14.08 -2.14 27.66
CA GLN A 341 -14.77 -2.38 26.39
C GLN A 341 -13.99 -3.34 25.49
N TYR A 342 -14.71 -4.04 24.61
CA TYR A 342 -14.16 -4.85 23.53
C TYR A 342 -14.87 -4.55 22.21
N ASN A 343 -14.13 -4.77 21.11
CA ASN A 343 -14.52 -4.49 19.75
C ASN A 343 -15.32 -5.69 19.22
N VAL A 344 -16.63 -5.52 19.09
CA VAL A 344 -17.51 -6.58 18.54
C VAL A 344 -17.47 -6.67 17.02
N CYS A 345 -16.81 -5.72 16.35
CA CYS A 345 -16.52 -5.77 14.93
C CYS A 345 -15.14 -6.39 14.63
N ALA A 346 -14.38 -6.77 15.67
CA ALA A 346 -13.13 -7.49 15.49
C ALA A 346 -13.42 -8.84 14.82
N SER A 347 -13.03 -8.93 13.56
CA SER A 347 -13.25 -10.10 12.71
C SER A 347 -11.95 -10.88 12.52
N GLY A 348 -12.05 -12.09 11.96
CA GLY A 348 -10.88 -12.89 11.61
C GLY A 348 -10.02 -12.21 10.52
N PRO A 349 -8.78 -12.70 10.31
CA PRO A 349 -7.87 -12.19 9.29
C PRO A 349 -8.54 -12.00 7.92
N GLY A 350 -8.39 -10.81 7.34
CA GLY A 350 -8.90 -10.47 6.01
C GLY A 350 -10.42 -10.29 5.92
N VAL A 351 -11.14 -10.38 7.04
CA VAL A 351 -12.59 -10.17 7.10
C VAL A 351 -12.88 -8.78 7.67
N VAL A 352 -13.73 -8.02 6.98
CA VAL A 352 -14.22 -6.72 7.45
C VAL A 352 -15.68 -6.86 7.87
N ASP A 353 -15.99 -6.45 9.10
CA ASP A 353 -17.37 -6.43 9.59
C ASP A 353 -18.19 -5.39 8.78
N PRO A 354 -19.38 -5.73 8.25
CA PRO A 354 -20.19 -4.82 7.46
C PRO A 354 -20.50 -3.47 8.13
N ARG A 355 -20.55 -3.42 9.47
CA ARG A 355 -20.75 -2.17 10.22
C ARG A 355 -19.62 -1.17 9.98
N LEU A 356 -18.40 -1.64 9.73
CA LEU A 356 -17.25 -0.79 9.43
C LEU A 356 -17.38 -0.17 8.04
N ASN A 357 -17.90 -0.92 7.06
CA ASN A 357 -18.21 -0.37 5.73
C ASN A 357 -19.27 0.74 5.82
N THR A 358 -20.34 0.51 6.60
CA THR A 358 -21.37 1.53 6.85
C THR A 358 -20.80 2.76 7.57
N ALA A 359 -19.90 2.58 8.54
CA ALA A 359 -19.24 3.69 9.24
C ALA A 359 -18.34 4.51 8.31
N PHE A 360 -17.63 3.86 7.37
CA PHE A 360 -16.81 4.56 6.39
C PHE A 360 -17.68 5.37 5.42
N ASP A 361 -18.75 4.75 4.88
CA ASP A 361 -19.69 5.42 4.00
C ASP A 361 -20.35 6.65 4.67
N ALA A 362 -20.84 6.48 5.90
CA ALA A 362 -21.43 7.59 6.63
C ALA A 362 -20.42 8.71 6.96
N ALA A 363 -19.16 8.38 7.24
CA ALA A 363 -18.10 9.39 7.38
C ALA A 363 -17.80 10.11 6.06
N TRP A 364 -17.81 9.38 4.94
CA TRP A 364 -17.60 9.95 3.60
C TRP A 364 -18.70 10.94 3.26
N ASN A 365 -19.96 10.51 3.39
CA ASN A 365 -21.15 11.28 3.04
C ASN A 365 -21.28 12.56 3.89
N ALA A 366 -20.76 12.52 5.13
CA ALA A 366 -20.66 13.70 5.98
C ALA A 366 -19.56 14.68 5.53
N THR A 367 -18.42 14.16 5.08
CA THR A 367 -17.18 14.92 4.85
C THR A 367 -17.12 15.54 3.46
N PHE A 368 -17.27 14.73 2.41
CA PHE A 368 -17.00 15.17 1.06
C PHE A 368 -18.22 15.83 0.42
N LYS A 369 -17.96 16.87 -0.35
CA LYS A 369 -18.97 17.64 -1.08
C LYS A 369 -18.64 17.62 -2.57
N ASP A 370 -19.67 17.63 -3.39
CA ASP A 370 -19.50 17.81 -4.84
C ASP A 370 -19.22 19.28 -5.19
N THR A 371 -18.98 19.55 -6.47
CA THR A 371 -18.71 20.90 -6.97
C THR A 371 -19.87 21.89 -6.77
N GLY A 372 -21.08 21.40 -6.49
CA GLY A 372 -22.26 22.22 -6.17
C GLY A 372 -22.40 22.50 -4.67
N GLY A 373 -21.52 21.95 -3.82
CA GLY A 373 -21.57 22.07 -2.37
C GLY A 373 -22.52 21.07 -1.67
N GLY A 374 -23.17 20.19 -2.43
CA GLY A 374 -24.00 19.11 -1.88
C GLY A 374 -23.14 17.93 -1.40
N PRO A 375 -23.69 16.98 -0.60
CA PRO A 375 -22.98 15.75 -0.25
C PRO A 375 -22.50 14.99 -1.49
N LEU A 376 -21.21 14.63 -1.52
CA LEU A 376 -20.72 13.64 -2.47
C LEU A 376 -20.96 12.26 -1.86
N TYR A 377 -22.05 11.62 -2.25
CA TYR A 377 -22.33 10.26 -1.81
C TYR A 377 -21.29 9.27 -2.35
N LEU A 378 -20.89 8.25 -1.59
CA LEU A 378 -19.90 7.28 -2.05
C LEU A 378 -20.54 6.25 -2.98
N HIS A 379 -21.57 5.54 -2.51
CA HIS A 379 -22.12 4.38 -3.20
C HIS A 379 -23.41 4.68 -3.95
N SER A 380 -23.67 3.91 -5.00
CA SER A 380 -24.86 3.98 -5.86
C SER A 380 -26.15 3.74 -5.09
N ALA A 381 -26.09 3.02 -3.98
CA ALA A 381 -27.21 2.80 -3.08
C ALA A 381 -27.67 4.09 -2.38
N ASP A 382 -26.77 5.07 -2.21
CA ASP A 382 -27.05 6.29 -1.45
C ASP A 382 -27.67 7.37 -2.34
N SER A 383 -27.28 7.41 -3.62
CA SER A 383 -27.77 8.38 -4.59
C SER A 383 -27.42 7.98 -6.02
N ALA A 384 -28.28 8.32 -6.98
CA ALA A 384 -27.97 8.20 -8.41
C ALA A 384 -26.81 9.12 -8.85
N ASN A 385 -26.48 10.16 -8.07
CA ASN A 385 -25.36 11.07 -8.29
C ASN A 385 -24.14 10.75 -7.39
N SER A 386 -24.02 9.52 -6.91
CA SER A 386 -22.88 9.09 -6.09
C SER A 386 -21.57 9.07 -6.89
N LEU A 387 -20.44 9.04 -6.19
CA LEU A 387 -19.13 8.89 -6.80
C LEU A 387 -19.05 7.58 -7.57
N GLU A 388 -19.51 6.46 -7.00
CA GLU A 388 -19.52 5.14 -7.66
C GLU A 388 -20.29 5.16 -8.99
N SER A 389 -21.52 5.72 -9.01
CA SER A 389 -22.34 5.73 -10.23
C SER A 389 -21.83 6.70 -11.30
N THR A 390 -21.14 7.77 -10.90
CA THR A 390 -20.70 8.85 -11.80
C THR A 390 -19.19 8.91 -12.00
N LEU A 391 -18.44 7.91 -11.51
CA LEU A 391 -16.97 7.93 -11.46
C LEU A 391 -16.35 8.21 -12.83
N TYR A 392 -16.84 7.52 -13.86
CA TYR A 392 -16.36 7.70 -15.24
C TYR A 392 -16.49 9.15 -15.70
N GLN A 393 -17.65 9.76 -15.48
CA GLN A 393 -17.94 11.12 -15.94
C GLN A 393 -17.05 12.14 -15.21
N ARG A 394 -16.91 11.97 -13.89
CA ARG A 394 -16.09 12.83 -13.04
C ARG A 394 -14.61 12.73 -13.43
N LEU A 395 -14.07 11.52 -13.54
CA LEU A 395 -12.68 11.32 -13.95
C LEU A 395 -12.42 11.77 -15.40
N ASN A 396 -13.36 11.56 -16.31
CA ASN A 396 -13.20 12.03 -17.69
C ASN A 396 -13.16 13.56 -17.80
N SER A 397 -13.82 14.27 -16.89
CA SER A 397 -13.75 15.74 -16.82
C SER A 397 -12.50 16.24 -16.11
N PHE A 398 -11.97 15.47 -15.17
CA PHE A 398 -10.82 15.86 -14.33
C PHE A 398 -9.47 15.60 -15.01
N LEU A 399 -9.30 14.42 -15.61
CA LEU A 399 -8.12 14.02 -16.38
C LEU A 399 -8.07 14.72 -17.74
#